data_AF-A0A443HN85-F1
#
_entry.id   AF-A0A443HN85-F1
#
_cell.length_a   1.000
_cell.length_b   1.000
_cell.length_c   1.000
_cell.angle_alpha   90.00
_cell.angle_beta   90.00
_cell.angle_gamma   90.00
#
_symmetry.space_group_name_H-M   'P 1'
#
loop_
_entity.id
_entity.type
_entity.pdbx_description
1 polymer ?
#
loop_
_entity_poly.entity_id
_entity_poly.type
_entity_poly.pdbx_seq_one_letter_code
_entity_poly.pdbx_strand_id
1 'polypeptide(L)'
;MVAGRIVQRKFLGPAGQSVAFLQPVIQIQCRSLSTFPARQDARSSTTSPSAKPHPIDPRWLTLTKRRLGRCMMFGLKPHQIDEAGKILQEIARDWRGLIAGSEGFLTEEKRTALSRHNVVWGEMDTMLTVLKGHVNNVTYVRYAESARVNFMRNFALHIDPEHHKEWMGSVNNTGIGLIIRSIKVDYKFPMKWPDKITVYQKLVRDPSSLPPDHAAFELHVMILSEAKQRPAARVHEENVTYDYKANRKTSSLPPFMMEQFKQMWALQEEAKRTWQQRILDIEGRVRALELDSWDKADAVEDMGSAAGR
;
A
#
# COMPACT_ATOMS: atom_id res chain seq x y z
N MET A 1 -1.60 43.12 5.71
CA MET A 1 -0.37 43.94 5.85
C MET A 1 -0.11 44.13 7.35
N VAL A 2 0.71 43.26 7.95
CA VAL A 2 1.31 43.46 9.29
C VAL A 2 2.70 42.84 9.19
N ALA A 3 3.72 43.70 9.08
CA ALA A 3 5.12 43.30 9.05
C ALA A 3 5.70 43.47 10.46
N GLY A 4 6.12 42.38 11.09
CA GLY A 4 6.84 42.41 12.35
C GLY A 4 8.27 42.91 12.14
N ARG A 5 8.59 44.09 12.66
CA ARG A 5 9.95 44.64 12.73
C ARG A 5 10.74 43.90 13.80
N ILE A 6 11.84 43.26 13.43
CA ILE A 6 12.88 42.82 14.36
C ILE A 6 13.76 44.04 14.67
N VAL A 7 13.78 44.45 15.94
CA VAL A 7 14.63 45.54 16.46
C VAL A 7 15.98 44.94 16.83
N GLN A 8 17.04 45.31 16.10
CA GLN A 8 18.42 45.08 16.53
C GLN A 8 18.80 46.13 17.59
N ARG A 9 18.99 45.70 18.84
CA ARG A 9 19.65 46.52 19.87
C ARG A 9 21.16 46.53 19.61
N LYS A 10 21.71 47.72 19.31
CA LYS A 10 23.16 47.97 19.36
C LYS A 10 23.60 48.04 20.83
N PHE A 11 24.48 47.14 21.24
CA PHE A 11 25.26 47.30 22.46
C PHE A 11 26.56 48.06 22.12
N LEU A 12 26.73 49.23 22.74
CA LEU A 12 28.00 49.95 22.83
C LEU A 12 28.76 49.39 24.04
N GLY A 13 29.98 48.89 23.80
CA GLY A 13 30.93 48.49 24.84
C GLY A 13 32.31 49.11 24.56
N PRO A 14 33.10 49.44 25.60
CA PRO A 14 34.26 50.31 25.47
C PRO A 14 35.51 49.56 24.98
N ALA A 15 36.46 50.37 24.49
CA ALA A 15 37.69 49.98 23.85
C ALA A 15 38.68 49.22 24.74
N GLY A 16 39.44 48.34 24.10
CA GLY A 16 40.83 48.04 24.47
C GLY A 16 41.06 46.78 25.28
N GLN A 17 41.33 45.66 24.59
CA GLN A 17 42.46 44.77 24.84
C GLN A 17 42.49 43.66 23.78
N SER A 18 43.65 43.50 23.14
CA SER A 18 43.89 42.49 22.12
C SER A 18 44.08 41.13 22.79
N VAL A 19 43.23 40.17 22.44
CA VAL A 19 43.38 38.76 22.83
C VAL A 19 43.44 37.95 21.54
N ALA A 20 44.60 37.34 21.28
CA ALA A 20 44.82 36.47 20.14
C ALA A 20 43.93 35.22 20.26
N PHE A 21 43.01 35.03 19.33
CA PHE A 21 42.25 33.79 19.19
C PHE A 21 43.03 32.80 18.32
N LEU A 22 43.51 31.74 18.96
CA LEU A 22 43.98 30.53 18.28
C LEU A 22 42.81 29.90 17.52
N GLN A 23 42.93 29.76 16.19
CA GLN A 23 41.97 29.01 15.40
C GLN A 23 42.13 27.50 15.67
N PRO A 24 41.06 26.76 15.99
CA PRO A 24 41.12 25.31 15.99
C PRO A 24 41.12 24.81 14.54
N VAL A 25 42.20 24.15 14.13
CA VAL A 25 42.23 23.34 12.91
C VAL A 25 41.40 22.08 13.17
N ILE A 26 40.18 22.02 12.62
CA ILE A 26 39.39 20.80 12.61
C ILE A 26 39.96 19.91 11.50
N GLN A 27 40.82 18.96 11.87
CA GLN A 27 41.27 17.89 10.99
C GLN A 27 40.10 16.91 10.76
N ILE A 28 39.47 16.98 9.59
CA ILE A 28 38.50 15.98 9.16
C ILE A 28 39.29 14.73 8.73
N GLN A 29 39.40 13.75 9.62
CA GLN A 29 39.82 12.40 9.25
C GLN A 29 38.68 11.72 8.49
N CYS A 30 38.80 11.66 7.16
CA CYS A 30 38.00 10.75 6.34
C CYS A 30 38.31 9.30 6.73
N ARG A 31 37.42 8.65 7.47
CA ARG A 31 37.45 7.19 7.61
C ARG A 31 36.90 6.57 6.33
N SER A 32 37.76 5.84 5.62
CA SER A 32 37.36 4.99 4.49
C SER A 32 36.32 3.96 4.94
N LEU A 33 35.23 3.85 4.18
CA LEU A 33 34.19 2.84 4.38
C LEU A 33 34.79 1.45 4.18
N SER A 34 34.73 0.63 5.22
CA SER A 34 35.10 -0.79 5.19
C SER A 34 34.10 -1.57 4.33
N THR A 35 34.55 -2.07 3.18
CA THR A 35 33.82 -3.03 2.36
C THR A 35 33.86 -4.40 3.02
N PHE A 36 32.75 -4.85 3.59
CA PHE A 36 32.59 -6.25 3.98
C PHE A 36 32.33 -7.11 2.73
N PRO A 37 33.02 -8.25 2.54
CA PRO A 37 32.73 -9.13 1.42
C PRO A 37 31.39 -9.83 1.64
N ALA A 38 30.55 -9.84 0.60
CA ALA A 38 29.33 -10.61 0.57
C ALA A 38 29.66 -12.11 0.61
N ARG A 39 29.20 -12.81 1.64
CA ARG A 39 29.20 -14.28 1.66
C ARG A 39 28.23 -14.79 0.60
N GLN A 40 28.79 -15.39 -0.45
CA GLN A 40 28.07 -16.31 -1.32
C GLN A 40 28.04 -17.67 -0.65
N ASP A 41 26.86 -18.18 -0.34
CA ASP A 41 26.63 -19.62 -0.25
C ASP A 41 25.26 -19.94 -0.82
N ALA A 42 25.29 -20.67 -1.93
CA ALA A 42 24.14 -21.19 -2.64
C ALA A 42 23.81 -22.59 -2.10
N ARG A 43 22.52 -22.85 -1.83
CA ARG A 43 21.94 -24.19 -1.98
C ARG A 43 20.55 -24.05 -2.58
N SER A 44 20.49 -24.28 -3.90
CA SER A 44 19.25 -24.54 -4.64
C SER A 44 18.83 -25.97 -4.33
N SER A 45 17.76 -26.13 -3.55
CA SER A 45 17.04 -27.39 -3.46
C SER A 45 15.96 -27.40 -4.55
N THR A 46 16.15 -28.25 -5.55
CA THR A 46 15.16 -28.63 -6.54
C THR A 46 13.99 -29.35 -5.87
N THR A 47 12.88 -28.65 -5.71
CA THR A 47 11.56 -29.27 -5.47
C THR A 47 10.64 -28.91 -6.62
N SER A 48 10.04 -29.95 -7.19
CA SER A 48 9.05 -29.97 -8.26
C SER A 48 7.98 -28.88 -8.11
N PRO A 49 7.48 -28.29 -9.20
CA PRO A 49 6.48 -27.24 -9.11
C PRO A 49 5.14 -27.84 -8.68
N SER A 50 4.85 -27.77 -7.38
CA SER A 50 3.46 -27.69 -6.91
C SER A 50 2.78 -26.59 -7.70
N ALA A 51 1.69 -26.92 -8.39
CA ALA A 51 0.93 -26.01 -9.23
C ALA A 51 0.53 -24.77 -8.41
N LYS A 52 1.26 -23.67 -8.61
CA LYS A 52 0.93 -22.39 -7.99
C LYS A 52 -0.44 -21.96 -8.54
N PRO A 53 -1.37 -21.47 -7.70
CA PRO A 53 -2.58 -20.82 -8.20
C PRO A 53 -2.14 -19.76 -9.21
N HIS A 54 -2.74 -19.75 -10.41
CA HIS A 54 -2.40 -18.79 -11.46
C HIS A 54 -2.35 -17.38 -10.84
N PRO A 55 -1.16 -16.79 -10.68
CA PRO A 55 -1.08 -15.46 -10.09
C PRO A 55 -1.70 -14.49 -11.09
N ILE A 56 -2.76 -13.80 -10.67
CA ILE A 56 -3.36 -12.73 -11.46
C ILE A 56 -2.25 -11.78 -11.88
N ASP A 57 -2.17 -11.47 -13.18
CA ASP A 57 -1.18 -10.54 -13.69
C ASP A 57 -1.28 -9.20 -12.92
N PRO A 58 -0.20 -8.67 -12.33
CA PRO A 58 -0.22 -7.36 -11.67
C PRO A 58 -0.71 -6.20 -12.57
N ARG A 59 -0.70 -6.39 -13.89
CA ARG A 59 -1.20 -5.47 -14.91
C ARG A 59 -2.60 -5.80 -15.40
N TRP A 60 -3.26 -6.82 -14.84
CA TRP A 60 -4.57 -7.33 -15.27
C TRP A 60 -5.57 -6.20 -15.53
N LEU A 61 -5.78 -5.31 -14.56
CA LEU A 61 -6.74 -4.19 -14.72
C LEU A 61 -6.43 -3.31 -15.94
N THR A 62 -5.15 -3.02 -16.18
CA THR A 62 -4.72 -2.20 -17.32
C THR A 62 -4.90 -2.96 -18.64
N LEU A 63 -4.55 -4.24 -18.66
CA LEU A 63 -4.67 -5.09 -19.85
C LEU A 63 -6.14 -5.32 -20.22
N THR A 64 -6.99 -5.63 -19.24
CA THR A 64 -8.43 -5.83 -19.44
C THR A 64 -9.10 -4.58 -20.02
N LYS A 65 -8.77 -3.38 -19.50
CA LYS A 65 -9.25 -2.12 -20.08
C LYS A 65 -8.78 -1.91 -21.51
N ARG A 66 -7.54 -2.26 -21.82
CA ARG A 66 -7.00 -2.17 -23.18
C ARG A 66 -7.71 -3.13 -24.13
N ARG A 67 -7.96 -4.37 -23.69
CA ARG A 67 -8.69 -5.39 -24.45
C ARG A 67 -10.09 -4.92 -24.81
N LEU A 68 -10.85 -4.43 -23.81
CA LEU A 68 -12.15 -3.81 -24.03
C LEU A 68 -12.08 -2.62 -25.01
N GLY A 69 -11.10 -1.73 -24.83
CA GLY A 69 -10.88 -0.61 -25.73
C GLY A 69 -10.62 -1.05 -27.17
N ARG A 70 -9.86 -2.13 -27.39
CA ARG A 70 -9.63 -2.69 -28.72
C ARG A 70 -10.93 -3.20 -29.35
N CYS A 71 -11.75 -3.94 -28.60
CA CYS A 71 -13.06 -4.39 -29.08
C CYS A 71 -13.92 -3.19 -29.51
N MET A 72 -13.96 -2.13 -28.69
CA MET A 72 -14.72 -0.92 -29.00
C MET A 72 -14.19 -0.17 -30.24
N MET A 73 -12.87 -0.05 -30.39
CA MET A 73 -12.26 0.63 -31.55
C MET A 73 -12.45 -0.16 -32.86
N PHE A 74 -12.56 -1.49 -32.79
CA PHE A 74 -12.83 -2.33 -33.96
C PHE A 74 -14.26 -2.17 -34.51
N GLY A 75 -15.21 -1.83 -33.64
CA GLY A 75 -16.63 -1.75 -33.95
C GLY A 75 -17.42 -2.88 -33.32
N LEU A 76 -18.27 -2.54 -32.35
CA LEU A 76 -19.14 -3.47 -31.64
C LEU A 76 -20.60 -3.29 -32.06
N LYS A 77 -21.35 -4.39 -32.15
CA LYS A 77 -22.81 -4.37 -32.31
C LYS A 77 -23.48 -3.78 -31.06
N PRO A 78 -24.72 -3.24 -31.15
CA PRO A 78 -25.38 -2.59 -30.01
C PRO A 78 -25.43 -3.41 -28.71
N HIS A 79 -25.72 -4.71 -28.79
CA HIS A 79 -25.75 -5.58 -27.61
C HIS A 79 -24.35 -5.84 -27.01
N GLN A 80 -23.30 -5.82 -27.83
CA GLN A 80 -21.92 -5.95 -27.38
C GLN A 80 -21.42 -4.66 -26.72
N ILE A 81 -21.87 -3.50 -27.20
CA ILE A 81 -21.60 -2.20 -26.56
C ILE A 81 -22.21 -2.18 -25.16
N ASP A 82 -23.46 -2.63 -25.01
CA ASP A 82 -24.13 -2.72 -23.70
C ASP A 82 -23.35 -3.64 -22.75
N GLU A 83 -22.92 -4.81 -23.23
CA GLU A 83 -22.14 -5.75 -22.42
C GLU A 83 -20.76 -5.19 -22.04
N ALA A 84 -20.03 -4.58 -22.98
CA ALA A 84 -18.77 -3.89 -22.70
C ALA A 84 -18.96 -2.76 -21.67
N GLY A 85 -20.07 -2.02 -21.76
CA GLY A 85 -20.47 -0.99 -20.80
C GLY A 85 -20.67 -1.55 -19.39
N LYS A 86 -21.38 -2.69 -19.26
CA LYS A 86 -21.59 -3.39 -17.99
C LYS A 86 -20.26 -3.83 -17.36
N ILE A 87 -19.36 -4.41 -18.15
CA ILE A 87 -18.02 -4.81 -17.67
C ILE A 87 -17.23 -3.58 -17.19
N LEU A 88 -17.22 -2.49 -17.97
CA LEU A 88 -16.52 -1.26 -17.60
C LEU A 88 -17.09 -0.63 -16.33
N GLN A 89 -18.41 -0.63 -16.16
CA GLN A 89 -19.07 -0.12 -14.95
C GLN A 89 -18.69 -0.93 -13.72
N GLU A 90 -18.70 -2.26 -13.84
CA GLU A 90 -18.27 -3.18 -12.80
C GLU A 90 -16.80 -2.94 -12.42
N ILE A 91 -15.90 -2.87 -13.41
CA ILE A 91 -14.49 -2.55 -13.18
C ILE A 91 -14.36 -1.18 -12.50
N ALA A 92 -15.06 -0.15 -12.97
CA ALA A 92 -14.96 1.20 -12.43
C ALA A 92 -15.41 1.29 -10.97
N ARG A 93 -16.45 0.54 -10.60
CA ARG A 93 -16.96 0.49 -9.22
C ARG A 93 -16.04 -0.33 -8.30
N ASP A 94 -15.64 -1.51 -8.77
CA ASP A 94 -15.11 -2.56 -7.91
C ASP A 94 -13.58 -2.75 -8.03
N TRP A 95 -12.87 -1.89 -8.78
CA TRP A 95 -11.43 -2.03 -9.06
C TRP A 95 -10.54 -2.24 -7.83
N ARG A 96 -10.88 -1.65 -6.66
CA ARG A 96 -10.11 -1.87 -5.42
C ARG A 96 -10.23 -3.29 -4.92
N GLY A 97 -11.43 -3.85 -4.95
CA GLY A 97 -11.69 -5.26 -4.65
C GLY A 97 -11.02 -6.19 -5.65
N LEU A 98 -11.11 -5.85 -6.95
CA LEU A 98 -10.43 -6.61 -7.99
C LEU A 98 -8.90 -6.62 -7.81
N ILE A 99 -8.26 -5.52 -7.38
CA ILE A 99 -6.81 -5.51 -7.15
C ILE A 99 -6.42 -6.05 -5.77
N ALA A 100 -6.94 -5.44 -4.70
CA ALA A 100 -6.51 -5.75 -3.33
C ALA A 100 -7.27 -6.97 -2.79
N GLY A 101 -8.58 -7.04 -3.03
CA GLY A 101 -9.43 -8.14 -2.59
C GLY A 101 -9.02 -9.50 -3.19
N SER A 102 -8.60 -9.54 -4.46
CA SER A 102 -8.10 -10.76 -5.10
C SER A 102 -6.77 -11.28 -4.53
N GLU A 103 -6.09 -10.46 -3.73
CA GLU A 103 -4.92 -10.83 -2.94
C GLU A 103 -5.27 -11.12 -1.47
N GLY A 104 -6.55 -11.05 -1.09
CA GLY A 104 -7.04 -11.26 0.28
C GLY A 104 -6.95 -10.05 1.18
N PHE A 105 -6.89 -8.83 0.65
CA PHE A 105 -7.10 -7.62 1.47
C PHE A 105 -8.59 -7.37 1.65
N LEU A 106 -9.01 -7.00 2.85
CA LEU A 106 -10.41 -6.66 3.12
C LEU A 106 -10.68 -5.20 2.72
N THR A 107 -11.51 -5.00 1.69
CA THR A 107 -11.74 -3.69 1.06
C THR A 107 -13.00 -2.97 1.53
N GLU A 108 -13.68 -3.48 2.56
CA GLU A 108 -14.87 -2.85 3.13
C GLU A 108 -14.52 -1.58 3.90
N GLU A 109 -15.46 -0.63 3.93
CA GLU A 109 -15.24 0.71 4.49
C GLU A 109 -14.77 0.67 5.95
N LYS A 110 -15.45 -0.13 6.78
CA LYS A 110 -15.15 -0.28 8.22
C LYS A 110 -13.79 -0.92 8.52
N ARG A 111 -13.18 -1.61 7.55
CA ARG A 111 -11.84 -2.22 7.68
C ARG A 111 -10.76 -1.47 6.92
N THR A 112 -11.14 -0.54 6.04
CA THR A 112 -10.20 0.27 5.28
C THR A 112 -9.44 1.19 6.23
N ALA A 113 -8.12 1.05 6.27
CA ALA A 113 -7.29 1.77 7.22
C ALA A 113 -7.11 3.26 6.84
N LEU A 114 -6.90 3.54 5.55
CA LEU A 114 -6.97 4.90 5.01
C LEU A 114 -7.76 4.86 3.71
N SER A 115 -8.86 5.61 3.65
CA SER A 115 -9.69 5.70 2.45
C SER A 115 -9.47 7.04 1.76
N ARG A 116 -9.03 7.01 0.51
CA ARG A 116 -8.87 8.19 -0.38
C ARG A 116 -8.18 9.39 0.30
N HIS A 117 -7.15 9.11 1.09
CA HIS A 117 -6.32 10.12 1.74
C HIS A 117 -5.60 10.96 0.68
N ASN A 118 -5.65 12.29 0.83
CA ASN A 118 -5.00 13.17 -0.14
C ASN A 118 -3.48 13.07 0.00
N VAL A 119 -2.80 12.80 -1.10
CA VAL A 119 -1.38 13.15 -1.19
C VAL A 119 -1.33 14.67 -1.18
N VAL A 120 -0.46 15.27 -0.37
CA VAL A 120 -0.29 16.73 -0.31
C VAL A 120 1.02 17.14 -0.95
N TRP A 121 1.06 18.33 -1.54
CA TRP A 121 2.23 18.80 -2.30
C TRP A 121 3.53 18.77 -1.49
N GLY A 122 3.46 19.11 -0.19
CA GLY A 122 4.63 19.11 0.72
C GLY A 122 5.20 17.72 1.06
N GLU A 123 4.55 16.64 0.64
CA GLU A 123 5.09 15.28 0.77
C GLU A 123 6.03 14.90 -0.38
N MET A 124 6.11 15.74 -1.41
CA MET A 124 7.02 15.53 -2.53
C MET A 124 8.42 16.05 -2.20
N ASP A 125 9.44 15.33 -2.65
CA ASP A 125 10.81 15.84 -2.69
C ASP A 125 11.26 16.10 -4.14
N THR A 126 12.23 17.00 -4.29
CA THR A 126 12.87 17.30 -5.56
C THR A 126 14.09 16.42 -5.73
N MET A 127 13.89 15.14 -6.03
CA MET A 127 14.98 14.34 -6.59
C MET A 127 15.20 14.78 -8.06
N LEU A 128 16.29 15.53 -8.26
CA LEU A 128 16.98 15.85 -9.53
C LEU A 128 16.45 16.94 -10.47
N THR A 129 15.25 17.52 -10.32
CA THR A 129 14.85 18.78 -11.04
C THR A 129 13.49 19.28 -10.54
N VAL A 130 13.28 20.60 -10.53
CA VAL A 130 12.03 21.28 -10.09
C VAL A 130 10.77 20.75 -10.82
N LEU A 131 10.92 20.11 -11.98
CA LEU A 131 9.85 19.52 -12.79
C LEU A 131 9.66 17.99 -12.61
N LYS A 132 10.50 17.32 -11.81
CA LYS A 132 10.53 15.84 -11.70
C LYS A 132 10.31 15.30 -10.28
N GLY A 133 9.79 16.10 -9.36
CA GLY A 133 9.51 15.64 -8.00
C GLY A 133 8.51 14.48 -7.92
N HIS A 134 8.59 13.71 -6.83
CA HIS A 134 7.67 12.63 -6.49
C HIS A 134 7.51 12.57 -4.96
N VAL A 135 6.55 11.81 -4.46
CA VAL A 135 6.39 11.59 -3.02
C VAL A 135 7.68 11.02 -2.43
N ASN A 136 8.19 11.64 -1.38
CA ASN A 136 9.41 11.21 -0.71
C ASN A 136 9.27 9.77 -0.18
N ASN A 137 10.35 9.01 -0.22
CA ASN A 137 10.35 7.60 0.16
C ASN A 137 9.91 7.34 1.62
N VAL A 138 10.24 8.23 2.56
CA VAL A 138 9.86 8.14 3.98
C VAL A 138 8.36 8.38 4.17
N THR A 139 7.71 9.15 3.30
CA THR A 139 6.26 9.40 3.40
C THR A 139 5.45 8.11 3.30
N TYR A 140 5.89 7.12 2.52
CA TYR A 140 5.21 5.82 2.44
C TYR A 140 5.20 5.07 3.77
N VAL A 141 6.25 5.20 4.59
CA VAL A 141 6.28 4.64 5.95
C VAL A 141 5.27 5.35 6.84
N ARG A 142 5.15 6.69 6.72
CA ARG A 142 4.14 7.47 7.46
C ARG A 142 2.71 7.08 7.09
N TYR A 143 2.44 6.81 5.82
CA TYR A 143 1.14 6.30 5.38
C TYR A 143 0.84 4.92 5.97
N ALA A 144 1.83 4.01 5.97
CA ALA A 144 1.67 2.68 6.54
C ALA A 144 1.45 2.73 8.06
N GLU A 145 2.17 3.60 8.77
CA GLU A 145 1.97 3.84 10.21
C GLU A 145 0.59 4.40 10.53
N SER A 146 0.16 5.44 9.81
CA SER A 146 -1.18 6.02 9.96
C SER A 146 -2.27 4.98 9.70
N ALA A 147 -2.08 4.14 8.67
CA ALA A 147 -2.96 3.02 8.38
C ALA A 147 -2.97 2.00 9.53
N ARG A 148 -1.83 1.64 10.13
CA ARG A 148 -1.78 0.67 11.23
C ARG A 148 -2.51 1.19 12.47
N VAL A 149 -2.36 2.48 12.77
CA VAL A 149 -3.11 3.11 13.86
C VAL A 149 -4.62 3.04 13.59
N ASN A 150 -5.05 3.42 12.39
CA ASN A 150 -6.47 3.36 12.02
C ASN A 150 -7.01 1.94 11.97
N PHE A 151 -6.20 0.96 11.55
CA PHE A 151 -6.58 -0.44 11.54
C PHE A 151 -6.94 -0.94 12.95
N MET A 152 -6.13 -0.63 13.96
CA MET A 152 -6.46 -0.97 15.35
C MET A 152 -7.65 -0.18 15.89
N ARG A 153 -7.78 1.10 15.51
CA ARG A 153 -8.97 1.90 15.86
C ARG A 153 -10.25 1.33 15.24
N ASN A 154 -10.18 0.82 14.01
CA ASN A 154 -11.32 0.20 13.34
C ASN A 154 -11.76 -1.07 14.07
N PHE A 155 -10.82 -1.86 14.64
CA PHE A 155 -11.20 -2.93 15.55
C PHE A 155 -11.98 -2.40 16.75
N ALA A 156 -11.45 -1.39 17.43
CA ALA A 156 -12.10 -0.79 18.59
C ALA A 156 -13.52 -0.27 18.30
N LEU A 157 -13.72 0.34 17.13
CA LEU A 157 -14.96 1.07 16.81
C LEU A 157 -16.01 0.21 16.11
N HIS A 158 -15.59 -0.79 15.33
CA HIS A 158 -16.47 -1.41 14.33
C HIS A 158 -16.47 -2.94 14.33
N ILE A 159 -15.40 -3.58 14.81
CA ILE A 159 -15.23 -5.03 14.66
C ILE A 159 -15.35 -5.72 16.02
N ASP A 160 -14.74 -5.15 17.05
CA ASP A 160 -14.69 -5.69 18.41
C ASP A 160 -14.89 -4.56 19.44
N PRO A 161 -16.10 -3.97 19.49
CA PRO A 161 -16.40 -2.86 20.39
C PRO A 161 -16.40 -3.27 21.87
N GLU A 162 -16.54 -4.57 22.18
CA GLU A 162 -16.47 -5.09 23.55
C GLU A 162 -15.06 -4.86 24.15
N HIS A 163 -14.02 -4.99 23.34
CA HIS A 163 -12.62 -4.73 23.72
C HIS A 163 -12.11 -3.35 23.27
N HIS A 164 -13.02 -2.37 23.14
CA HIS A 164 -12.67 -1.04 22.64
C HIS A 164 -11.47 -0.41 23.36
N LYS A 165 -11.41 -0.51 24.70
CA LYS A 165 -10.34 0.11 25.49
C LYS A 165 -8.99 -0.55 25.21
N GLU A 166 -8.96 -1.86 25.04
CA GLU A 166 -7.79 -2.66 24.75
C GLU A 166 -7.26 -2.37 23.35
N TRP A 167 -8.13 -2.31 22.35
CA TRP A 167 -7.76 -1.92 20.99
C TRP A 167 -7.25 -0.48 20.90
N MET A 168 -7.91 0.48 21.56
CA MET A 168 -7.40 1.85 21.65
C MET A 168 -6.09 1.93 22.43
N GLY A 169 -5.92 1.07 23.43
CA GLY A 169 -4.68 0.82 24.17
C GLY A 169 -3.53 0.38 23.27
N SER A 170 -3.82 -0.45 22.26
CA SER A 170 -2.80 -1.02 21.36
C SER A 170 -2.00 0.02 20.57
N VAL A 171 -2.56 1.21 20.37
CA VAL A 171 -1.95 2.33 19.65
C VAL A 171 -1.54 3.48 20.56
N ASN A 172 -1.52 3.26 21.88
CA ASN A 172 -0.98 4.18 22.86
C ASN A 172 0.00 3.44 23.80
N ASN A 173 0.45 4.12 24.86
CA ASN A 173 1.45 3.62 25.81
C ASN A 173 0.86 3.24 27.19
N THR A 174 -0.45 3.03 27.31
CA THR A 174 -1.14 2.89 28.62
C THR A 174 -1.36 1.44 29.09
N GLY A 175 -1.00 0.45 28.26
CA GLY A 175 -1.20 -0.97 28.56
C GLY A 175 -0.36 -1.88 27.66
N ILE A 176 -1.02 -2.77 26.92
CA ILE A 176 -0.37 -3.57 25.87
C ILE A 176 -0.44 -2.76 24.58
N GLY A 177 0.71 -2.30 24.09
CA GLY A 177 0.82 -1.56 22.84
C GLY A 177 1.59 -2.31 21.77
N LEU A 178 1.50 -1.82 20.54
CA LEU A 178 2.19 -2.37 19.38
C LEU A 178 3.51 -1.65 19.15
N ILE A 179 4.56 -2.42 18.88
CA ILE A 179 5.86 -1.92 18.47
C ILE A 179 6.22 -2.58 17.14
N ILE A 180 6.66 -1.78 16.17
CA ILE A 180 7.21 -2.32 14.92
C ILE A 180 8.58 -2.92 15.22
N ARG A 181 8.76 -4.21 14.90
CA ARG A 181 10.05 -4.89 14.93
C ARG A 181 10.83 -4.64 13.64
N SER A 182 10.17 -4.73 12.49
CA SER A 182 10.79 -4.51 11.19
C SER A 182 9.79 -3.94 10.19
N ILE A 183 10.31 -3.14 9.25
CA ILE A 183 9.54 -2.59 8.15
C ILE A 183 10.36 -2.64 6.86
N LYS A 184 9.76 -3.14 5.78
CA LYS A 184 10.32 -3.15 4.43
C LYS A 184 9.32 -2.52 3.48
N VAL A 185 9.78 -1.58 2.64
CA VAL A 185 8.95 -0.92 1.62
C VAL A 185 9.45 -1.26 0.23
N ASP A 186 8.57 -1.81 -0.60
CA ASP A 186 8.80 -2.03 -2.03
C ASP A 186 8.06 -0.95 -2.84
N TYR A 187 8.80 0.05 -3.32
CA TYR A 187 8.27 1.12 -4.17
C TYR A 187 7.99 0.60 -5.59
N LYS A 188 6.79 0.89 -6.13
CA LYS A 188 6.36 0.37 -7.44
C LYS A 188 6.39 1.42 -8.55
N PHE A 189 6.23 2.69 -8.22
CA PHE A 189 6.47 3.83 -9.12
C PHE A 189 6.56 5.15 -8.34
N PRO A 190 7.20 6.20 -8.92
CA PRO A 190 7.23 7.54 -8.32
C PRO A 190 5.86 8.21 -8.40
N MET A 191 5.04 8.05 -7.34
CA MET A 191 3.74 8.71 -7.22
C MET A 191 3.93 10.22 -7.05
N LYS A 192 3.00 11.02 -7.57
CA LYS A 192 3.08 12.49 -7.56
C LYS A 192 1.79 13.09 -7.06
N TRP A 193 1.88 14.30 -6.51
CA TRP A 193 0.72 15.15 -6.34
C TRP A 193 0.27 15.70 -7.71
N PRO A 194 -1.04 15.89 -7.95
CA PRO A 194 -2.15 15.46 -7.10
C PRO A 194 -2.46 13.97 -7.30
N ASP A 195 -2.69 13.28 -6.18
CA ASP A 195 -3.21 11.91 -6.15
C ASP A 195 -3.95 11.69 -4.81
N LYS A 196 -4.68 10.58 -4.71
CA LYS A 196 -5.22 10.08 -3.45
C LYS A 196 -4.70 8.66 -3.25
N ILE A 197 -4.48 8.29 -2.00
CA ILE A 197 -4.14 6.91 -1.64
C ILE A 197 -5.27 6.24 -0.89
N THR A 198 -5.39 4.94 -1.11
CA THR A 198 -6.15 4.06 -0.24
C THR A 198 -5.21 2.98 0.28
N VAL A 199 -5.21 2.75 1.58
CA VAL A 199 -4.27 1.84 2.24
C VAL A 199 -5.03 0.70 2.89
N TYR A 200 -4.65 -0.52 2.53
CA TYR A 200 -5.21 -1.76 3.06
C TYR A 200 -4.15 -2.55 3.82
N GLN A 201 -4.59 -3.31 4.81
CA GLN A 201 -3.75 -4.20 5.61
C GLN A 201 -4.33 -5.62 5.60
N LYS A 202 -3.44 -6.61 5.67
CA LYS A 202 -3.83 -8.00 5.81
C LYS A 202 -2.80 -8.78 6.62
N LEU A 203 -3.25 -9.84 7.29
CA LEU A 203 -2.38 -10.87 7.85
C LEU A 203 -1.70 -11.66 6.74
N VAL A 204 -0.49 -12.11 7.01
CA VAL A 204 0.35 -12.87 6.07
C VAL A 204 0.15 -14.39 6.19
N ARG A 205 -0.17 -14.87 7.39
CA ARG A 205 -0.33 -16.30 7.71
C ARG A 205 -1.49 -16.51 8.68
N ASP A 206 -2.00 -17.74 8.72
CA ASP A 206 -3.02 -18.16 9.68
C ASP A 206 -2.52 -17.95 11.13
N PRO A 207 -3.20 -17.13 11.94
CA PRO A 207 -2.83 -16.91 13.33
C PRO A 207 -2.79 -18.20 14.16
N SER A 208 -3.61 -19.20 13.80
CA SER A 208 -3.67 -20.49 14.49
C SER A 208 -2.42 -21.34 14.24
N SER A 209 -1.63 -21.02 13.22
CA SER A 209 -0.35 -21.68 12.94
C SER A 209 0.81 -21.13 13.76
N LEU A 210 0.59 -20.03 14.49
CA LEU A 210 1.61 -19.42 15.33
C LEU A 210 1.79 -20.21 16.64
N PRO A 211 3.02 -20.32 17.15
CA PRO A 211 3.26 -20.88 18.48
C PRO A 211 2.47 -20.13 19.56
N PRO A 212 1.95 -20.80 20.61
CA PRO A 212 1.20 -20.15 21.69
C PRO A 212 1.99 -19.06 22.44
N ASP A 213 3.32 -19.18 22.46
CA ASP A 213 4.28 -18.25 23.06
C ASP A 213 4.85 -17.24 22.04
N HIS A 214 4.11 -16.96 20.97
CA HIS A 214 4.48 -16.00 19.96
C HIS A 214 3.70 -14.68 20.12
N ALA A 215 4.41 -13.60 20.42
CA ALA A 215 3.86 -12.25 20.58
C ALA A 215 4.06 -11.34 19.35
N ALA A 216 4.41 -11.92 18.20
CA ALA A 216 4.61 -11.19 16.95
C ALA A 216 3.59 -11.60 15.89
N PHE A 217 3.33 -10.70 14.96
CA PHE A 217 2.54 -10.99 13.78
C PHE A 217 2.98 -10.10 12.63
N GLU A 218 2.73 -10.57 11.41
CA GLU A 218 3.09 -9.87 10.20
C GLU A 218 1.87 -9.28 9.52
N LEU A 219 1.99 -8.03 9.10
CA LEU A 219 1.04 -7.36 8.23
C LEU A 219 1.69 -7.08 6.88
N HIS A 220 0.99 -7.44 5.81
CA HIS A 220 1.23 -6.85 4.50
C HIS A 220 0.32 -5.64 4.35
N VAL A 221 0.88 -4.54 3.86
CA VAL A 221 0.19 -3.28 3.60
C VAL A 221 0.29 -2.97 2.11
N MET A 222 -0.84 -2.62 1.49
CA MET A 222 -0.91 -2.17 0.12
C MET A 222 -1.30 -0.69 0.10
N ILE A 223 -0.41 0.16 -0.41
CA ILE A 223 -0.70 1.58 -0.66
C ILE A 223 -1.09 1.71 -2.13
N LEU A 224 -2.39 1.85 -2.41
CA LEU A 224 -2.92 2.05 -3.76
C LEU A 224 -2.90 3.52 -4.13
N SER A 225 -2.50 3.81 -5.36
CA SER A 225 -2.78 5.10 -6.01
C SER A 225 -4.16 5.04 -6.65
N GLU A 226 -4.99 6.02 -6.33
CA GLU A 226 -6.32 6.20 -6.88
C GLU A 226 -6.26 6.67 -8.34
N ALA A 227 -5.35 7.58 -8.66
CA ALA A 227 -5.19 8.11 -10.02
C ALA A 227 -4.64 7.06 -11.00
N LYS A 228 -3.75 6.18 -10.54
CA LYS A 228 -3.15 5.12 -11.38
C LYS A 228 -3.85 3.77 -11.25
N GLN A 229 -4.78 3.63 -10.30
CA GLN A 229 -5.51 2.40 -9.99
C GLN A 229 -4.59 1.17 -9.90
N ARG A 230 -3.49 1.31 -9.16
CA ARG A 230 -2.53 0.24 -8.92
C ARG A 230 -1.71 0.49 -7.66
N PRO A 231 -1.05 -0.53 -7.08
CA PRO A 231 -0.16 -0.35 -5.94
C PRO A 231 0.97 0.62 -6.26
N ALA A 232 1.09 1.68 -5.46
CA ALA A 232 2.21 2.62 -5.46
C ALA A 232 3.38 2.09 -4.62
N ALA A 233 3.08 1.42 -3.51
CA ALA A 233 4.05 0.71 -2.69
C ALA A 233 3.40 -0.51 -2.01
N ARG A 234 4.24 -1.47 -1.65
CA ARG A 234 3.90 -2.57 -0.74
C ARG A 234 4.79 -2.46 0.49
N VAL A 235 4.20 -2.62 1.67
CA VAL A 235 4.95 -2.58 2.93
C VAL A 235 4.76 -3.91 3.64
N HIS A 236 5.85 -4.41 4.20
CA HIS A 236 5.87 -5.61 5.03
C HIS A 236 6.26 -5.16 6.42
N GLU A 237 5.38 -5.40 7.38
CA GLU A 237 5.56 -4.99 8.77
C GLU A 237 5.53 -6.21 9.67
N GLU A 238 6.52 -6.34 10.54
CA GLU A 238 6.47 -7.26 11.65
C GLU A 238 6.20 -6.46 12.92
N ASN A 239 5.08 -6.76 13.58
CA ASN A 239 4.63 -6.08 14.78
C ASN A 239 4.77 -7.01 15.97
N VAL A 240 5.08 -6.45 17.14
CA VAL A 240 5.11 -7.17 18.42
C VAL A 240 4.22 -6.47 19.43
N THR A 241 3.60 -7.25 20.30
CA THR A 241 2.88 -6.73 21.47
C THR A 241 3.83 -6.54 22.65
N TYR A 242 3.77 -5.37 23.26
CA TYR A 242 4.64 -4.94 24.35
C TYR A 242 3.80 -4.48 25.53
N ASP A 243 4.10 -5.00 26.71
CA ASP A 243 3.47 -4.59 27.96
C ASP A 243 4.25 -3.42 28.56
N TYR A 244 3.69 -2.22 28.46
CA TYR A 244 4.31 -1.00 28.99
C TYR A 244 4.29 -0.93 30.52
N LYS A 245 3.42 -1.69 31.20
CA LYS A 245 3.40 -1.76 32.67
C LYS A 245 4.47 -2.68 33.19
N ALA A 246 4.67 -3.82 32.53
CA ALA A 246 5.72 -4.78 32.87
C ALA A 246 7.08 -4.48 32.21
N ASN A 247 7.14 -3.47 31.34
CA ASN A 247 8.32 -3.05 30.58
C ASN A 247 9.01 -4.22 29.84
N ARG A 248 8.21 -5.08 29.20
CA ARG A 248 8.69 -6.26 28.48
C ARG A 248 7.76 -6.62 27.32
N LYS A 249 8.29 -7.36 26.34
CA LYS A 249 7.45 -8.00 25.32
C LYS A 249 6.47 -8.94 26.01
N THR A 250 5.23 -9.02 25.50
CA THR A 250 4.30 -10.04 25.99
C THR A 250 4.83 -11.42 25.60
N SER A 251 4.44 -12.45 26.35
CA SER A 251 4.78 -13.83 26.03
C SER A 251 3.96 -14.38 24.86
N SER A 252 2.77 -13.82 24.63
CA SER A 252 1.86 -14.22 23.57
C SER A 252 1.04 -13.02 23.09
N LEU A 253 0.37 -13.15 21.95
CA LEU A 253 -0.61 -12.16 21.54
C LEU A 253 -1.80 -12.15 22.53
N PRO A 254 -2.36 -10.97 22.85
CA PRO A 254 -3.56 -10.89 23.67
C PRO A 254 -4.70 -11.75 23.12
N PRO A 255 -5.48 -12.46 23.96
CA PRO A 255 -6.53 -13.36 23.50
C PRO A 255 -7.57 -12.69 22.59
N PHE A 256 -8.02 -11.48 22.93
CA PHE A 256 -8.99 -10.73 22.12
C PHE A 256 -8.45 -10.46 20.70
N MET A 257 -7.17 -10.10 20.59
CA MET A 257 -6.50 -9.84 19.31
C MET A 257 -6.36 -11.13 18.50
N MET A 258 -5.97 -12.23 19.15
CA MET A 258 -5.85 -13.55 18.50
C MET A 258 -7.18 -14.01 17.91
N GLU A 259 -8.28 -13.91 18.65
CA GLU A 259 -9.61 -14.31 18.18
C GLU A 259 -10.05 -13.47 16.96
N GLN A 260 -9.88 -12.15 17.04
CA GLN A 260 -10.20 -11.27 15.92
C GLN A 260 -9.30 -11.49 14.70
N PHE A 261 -8.03 -11.83 14.91
CA PHE A 261 -7.11 -12.16 13.84
C PHE A 261 -7.50 -13.46 13.12
N LYS A 262 -7.95 -14.51 13.84
CA LYS A 262 -8.47 -15.74 13.22
C LYS A 262 -9.69 -15.46 12.35
N GLN A 263 -10.64 -14.67 12.86
CA GLN A 263 -11.82 -14.25 12.09
C GLN A 263 -11.42 -13.46 10.86
N MET A 264 -10.50 -12.51 11.01
CA MET A 264 -10.00 -11.72 9.89
C MET A 264 -9.31 -12.60 8.84
N TRP A 265 -8.49 -13.57 9.25
CA TRP A 265 -7.85 -14.50 8.34
C TRP A 265 -8.86 -15.29 7.49
N ALA A 266 -9.92 -15.80 8.11
CA ALA A 266 -11.00 -16.50 7.40
C ALA A 266 -11.66 -15.59 6.35
N LEU A 267 -11.97 -14.34 6.72
CA LEU A 267 -12.53 -13.34 5.81
C LEU A 267 -11.58 -13.01 4.65
N GLN A 268 -10.27 -12.94 4.91
CA GLN A 268 -9.27 -12.68 3.86
C GLN A 268 -9.25 -13.79 2.81
N GLU A 269 -9.31 -15.05 3.25
CA GLU A 269 -9.33 -16.21 2.34
C GLU A 269 -10.63 -16.30 1.56
N GLU A 270 -11.77 -15.97 2.18
CA GLU A 270 -13.05 -15.86 1.49
C GLU A 270 -13.04 -14.73 0.45
N ALA A 271 -12.64 -13.53 0.86
CA ALA A 271 -12.54 -12.37 -0.04
C ALA A 271 -11.64 -12.68 -1.24
N LYS A 272 -10.49 -13.31 -1.00
CA LYS A 272 -9.56 -13.73 -2.05
C LYS A 272 -10.24 -14.61 -3.08
N ARG A 273 -10.96 -15.66 -2.65
CA ARG A 273 -11.69 -16.57 -3.56
C ARG A 273 -12.75 -15.82 -4.35
N THR A 274 -13.58 -15.02 -3.67
CA THR A 274 -14.68 -14.25 -4.29
C THR A 274 -14.17 -13.29 -5.35
N TRP A 275 -13.13 -12.51 -5.05
CA TRP A 275 -12.58 -11.54 -5.99
C TRP A 275 -11.80 -12.19 -7.13
N GLN A 276 -11.14 -13.32 -6.90
CA GLN A 276 -10.49 -14.10 -7.95
C GLN A 276 -11.52 -14.69 -8.93
N GLN A 277 -12.62 -15.25 -8.42
CA GLN A 277 -13.71 -15.72 -9.27
C GLN A 277 -14.29 -14.60 -10.12
N ARG A 278 -14.49 -13.42 -9.51
CA ARG A 278 -15.02 -12.26 -10.23
C ARG A 278 -14.09 -11.76 -11.34
N ILE A 279 -12.78 -11.88 -11.15
CA ILE A 279 -11.79 -11.62 -12.20
C ILE A 279 -11.96 -12.62 -13.35
N LEU A 280 -12.10 -13.91 -13.06
CA LEU A 280 -12.29 -14.95 -14.09
C LEU A 280 -13.59 -14.71 -14.88
N ASP A 281 -14.67 -14.32 -14.21
CA ASP A 281 -15.94 -13.99 -14.86
C ASP A 281 -15.80 -12.80 -15.83
N ILE A 282 -15.09 -11.75 -15.39
CA ILE A 282 -14.77 -10.60 -16.25
C ILE A 282 -13.89 -11.03 -17.43
N GLU A 283 -12.87 -11.85 -17.19
CA GLU A 283 -12.01 -12.36 -18.27
C GLU A 283 -12.77 -13.17 -19.30
N GLY A 284 -13.69 -14.03 -18.86
CA GLY A 284 -14.56 -14.83 -19.73
C GLY A 284 -15.46 -13.95 -20.59
N ARG A 285 -16.10 -12.94 -19.99
CA ARG A 285 -16.98 -11.99 -20.70
C ARG A 285 -16.19 -11.13 -21.70
N VAL A 286 -15.01 -10.66 -21.32
CA VAL A 286 -14.11 -9.92 -22.23
C VAL A 286 -13.66 -10.82 -23.38
N ARG A 287 -13.32 -12.09 -23.10
CA ARG A 287 -12.92 -13.03 -24.14
C ARG A 287 -14.06 -13.32 -25.13
N ALA A 288 -15.29 -13.47 -24.64
CA ALA A 288 -16.46 -13.61 -25.48
C ALA A 288 -16.63 -12.39 -26.41
N LEU A 289 -16.46 -11.17 -25.88
CA LEU A 289 -16.50 -9.96 -26.70
C LEU A 289 -15.39 -9.92 -27.77
N GLU A 290 -14.17 -10.34 -27.45
CA GLU A 290 -13.07 -10.41 -28.42
C GLU A 290 -13.37 -11.40 -29.54
N LEU A 291 -13.78 -12.61 -29.17
CA LEU A 291 -14.20 -13.65 -30.11
C LEU A 291 -15.42 -13.21 -30.92
N ASP A 292 -16.28 -12.36 -30.38
CA ASP A 292 -17.45 -11.85 -31.07
C ASP A 292 -17.19 -10.57 -31.89
N SER A 293 -15.97 -10.02 -31.86
CA SER A 293 -15.58 -8.80 -32.57
C SER A 293 -14.38 -8.98 -33.49
N TRP A 294 -13.17 -8.68 -33.02
CA TRP A 294 -11.95 -8.59 -33.83
C TRP A 294 -11.20 -9.93 -33.97
N ASP A 295 -11.43 -10.89 -33.08
CA ASP A 295 -10.72 -12.17 -33.04
C ASP A 295 -11.53 -13.30 -33.71
N LYS A 296 -12.13 -12.99 -34.88
CA LYS A 296 -12.78 -13.96 -35.78
C LYS A 296 -12.01 -14.06 -37.08
N ALA A 297 -12.09 -15.22 -37.73
CA ALA A 297 -11.45 -15.45 -39.02
C ALA A 297 -11.99 -14.54 -40.14
N ASP A 298 -13.23 -14.08 -40.01
CA ASP A 298 -13.95 -13.22 -40.97
C ASP A 298 -14.13 -11.77 -40.47
N ALA A 299 -13.35 -11.36 -39.45
CA ALA A 299 -13.51 -10.04 -38.84
C ALA A 299 -13.19 -8.91 -39.84
N VAL A 300 -14.16 -8.02 -40.08
CA VAL A 300 -14.00 -6.80 -40.87
C VAL A 300 -14.14 -5.60 -39.93
N GLU A 301 -13.14 -4.73 -39.92
CA GLU A 301 -13.16 -3.48 -39.13
C GLU A 301 -14.32 -2.59 -39.57
N ASP A 302 -15.16 -2.19 -38.63
CA ASP A 302 -16.18 -1.16 -38.87
C ASP A 302 -15.55 0.20 -38.61
N MET A 303 -15.13 0.86 -39.69
CA MET A 303 -14.50 2.19 -39.63
C MET A 303 -15.50 3.32 -39.37
N GLY A 304 -16.79 3.01 -39.14
CA GLY A 304 -17.85 4.00 -39.06
C GLY A 304 -18.09 4.64 -40.41
N SER A 305 -19.26 4.42 -41.00
CA SER A 305 -19.65 5.13 -42.20
C SER A 305 -19.86 6.61 -41.89
N ALA A 306 -18.87 7.46 -42.21
CA ALA A 306 -19.07 8.90 -42.41
C ALA A 306 -20.04 9.19 -43.58
N ALA A 307 -20.47 8.16 -44.31
CA ALA A 307 -21.45 8.23 -45.37
C ALA A 307 -22.86 7.89 -44.82
N GLY A 308 -23.56 8.90 -44.31
CA GLY A 308 -24.93 8.65 -43.83
C GLY A 308 -25.69 9.79 -43.16
N ARG A 309 -25.75 10.97 -43.80
CA ARG A 309 -26.70 12.09 -43.59
C ARG A 309 -26.68 12.85 -42.25
#